data_AF-A0A9D6YA67-F1
#
_entry.id   AF-A0A9D6YA67-F1
#
_cell.length_a   1.000
_cell.length_b   1.000
_cell.length_c   1.000
_cell.angle_alpha   90.00
_cell.angle_beta   90.00
_cell.angle_gamma   90.00
#
_symmetry.space_group_name_H-M   'P 1'
#
loop_
_entity.id
_entity.type
_entity.pdbx_description
1 polymer ?
#
loop_
_entity_poly.entity_id
_entity_poly.type
_entity_poly.pdbx_seq_one_letter_code
_entity_poly.pdbx_strand_id
1 'polypeptide(L)'
;MPDHNYFANLIWQIADLLRGPYRPPQYERVMLPMTVLRRFDCVLAATKAKVLAEHDRSKDKFKGEALDARLNKASGQRFHNHSPLEFEKLKGDPDQIAQHLVSYIKGFSANVRRIFEYFEVENEIEKMREANILYLVVSKFCDVDLHPDRVPNEQMGLLFENLIRRFN
;
A
#
# COMPACT_ATOMS: atom_id res chain seq x y z
N MET A 1 -17.54 -5.90 16.44
CA MET A 1 -16.52 -5.15 15.67
C MET A 1 -16.00 -6.07 14.58
N PRO A 2 -15.63 -5.55 13.40
CA PRO A 2 -15.03 -6.39 12.37
C PRO A 2 -13.73 -6.98 12.93
N ASP A 3 -13.56 -8.29 12.81
CA ASP A 3 -12.36 -9.01 13.23
C ASP A 3 -11.47 -9.33 12.02
N HIS A 4 -10.32 -9.96 12.25
CA HIS A 4 -9.40 -10.37 11.18
C HIS A 4 -10.08 -11.24 10.10
N ASN A 5 -11.10 -12.02 10.43
CA ASN A 5 -11.84 -12.84 9.44
C ASN A 5 -12.68 -11.99 8.51
N TYR A 6 -13.33 -10.94 9.02
CA TYR A 6 -14.05 -9.99 8.18
C TYR A 6 -13.14 -9.36 7.12
N PHE A 7 -11.98 -8.84 7.53
CA PHE A 7 -11.04 -8.22 6.59
C PHE A 7 -10.43 -9.25 5.63
N ALA A 8 -10.15 -10.48 6.09
CA ALA A 8 -9.67 -11.54 5.22
C ALA A 8 -10.68 -11.89 4.13
N ASN A 9 -11.97 -11.96 4.48
CA ASN A 9 -13.05 -12.19 3.53
C ASN A 9 -13.23 -11.01 2.57
N LEU A 10 -13.14 -9.77 3.05
CA LEU A 10 -13.23 -8.59 2.22
C LEU A 10 -12.10 -8.55 1.18
N ILE A 11 -10.85 -8.77 1.60
CA ILE A 11 -9.69 -8.81 0.70
C ILE A 11 -9.82 -9.98 -0.28
N TRP A 12 -10.32 -11.14 0.18
CA TRP A 12 -10.59 -12.26 -0.71
C TRP A 12 -11.65 -11.93 -1.78
N GLN A 13 -12.71 -11.20 -1.43
CA GLN A 13 -13.70 -10.73 -2.41
C GLN A 13 -13.11 -9.76 -3.43
N ILE A 14 -12.11 -8.96 -3.05
CA ILE A 14 -11.36 -8.11 -4.00
C ILE A 14 -10.56 -8.99 -4.97
N ALA A 15 -10.01 -10.12 -4.50
CA ALA A 15 -9.24 -11.05 -5.33
C ALA A 15 -10.06 -11.65 -6.48
N ASP A 16 -11.39 -11.71 -6.36
CA ASP A 16 -12.25 -12.17 -7.45
C ASP A 16 -12.14 -11.29 -8.72
N LEU A 17 -11.71 -10.02 -8.59
CA LEU A 17 -11.43 -9.13 -9.73
C LEU A 17 -10.25 -9.60 -10.58
N LEU A 18 -9.39 -10.46 -10.04
CA LEU A 18 -8.22 -10.99 -10.75
C LEU A 18 -8.55 -12.20 -11.63
N ARG A 19 -9.79 -12.71 -11.56
CA ARG A 19 -10.21 -13.90 -12.31
C ARG A 19 -10.10 -13.67 -13.81
N GLY A 20 -9.32 -14.52 -14.48
CA GLY A 20 -9.03 -14.39 -15.90
C GLY A 20 -7.55 -14.09 -16.12
N PRO A 21 -7.10 -12.82 -15.96
CA PRO A 21 -5.69 -12.45 -16.14
C PRO A 21 -4.73 -13.15 -15.17
N TYR A 22 -5.25 -13.66 -14.05
CA TYR A 22 -4.48 -14.39 -13.06
C TYR A 22 -5.07 -15.79 -12.81
N ARG A 23 -4.17 -16.74 -12.50
CA ARG A 23 -4.54 -18.02 -11.88
C ARG A 23 -4.69 -17.83 -10.36
N PRO A 24 -5.53 -18.62 -9.67
CA PRO A 24 -5.77 -18.44 -8.24
C PRO A 24 -4.49 -18.37 -7.37
N PRO A 25 -3.45 -19.19 -7.58
CA PRO A 25 -2.22 -19.07 -6.79
C PRO A 25 -1.46 -17.76 -7.03
N GLN A 26 -1.70 -17.08 -8.16
CA GLN A 26 -1.05 -15.80 -8.48
C GLN A 26 -1.77 -14.61 -7.81
N TYR A 27 -2.95 -14.82 -7.21
CA TYR A 27 -3.68 -13.72 -6.57
C TYR A 27 -2.91 -13.14 -5.38
N GLU A 28 -2.11 -13.96 -4.69
CA GLU A 28 -1.24 -13.48 -3.59
C GLU A 28 -0.30 -12.36 -4.04
N ARG A 29 0.19 -12.41 -5.28
CA ARG A 29 1.15 -11.46 -5.84
C ARG A 29 0.59 -10.05 -5.92
N VAL A 30 -0.74 -9.93 -5.95
CA VAL A 30 -1.44 -8.64 -5.92
C VAL A 30 -1.98 -8.37 -4.51
N MET A 31 -2.67 -9.36 -3.92
CA MET A 31 -3.42 -9.14 -2.68
C MET A 31 -2.52 -8.87 -1.48
N LEU A 32 -1.38 -9.55 -1.37
CA LEU A 32 -0.43 -9.32 -0.27
C LEU A 32 0.20 -7.92 -0.32
N PRO A 33 0.86 -7.48 -1.41
CA PRO A 33 1.44 -6.14 -1.46
C PRO A 33 0.38 -5.04 -1.34
N MET A 34 -0.81 -5.21 -1.92
CA MET A 34 -1.88 -4.20 -1.78
C MET A 34 -2.39 -4.08 -0.34
N THR A 35 -2.47 -5.19 0.40
CA THR A 35 -2.82 -5.19 1.83
C THR A 35 -1.75 -4.50 2.67
N VAL A 36 -0.46 -4.80 2.40
CA VAL A 36 0.69 -4.13 3.04
C VAL A 36 0.67 -2.63 2.77
N LEU A 37 0.46 -2.23 1.51
CA LEU A 37 0.41 -0.84 1.08
C LEU A 37 -0.70 -0.08 1.79
N ARG A 38 -1.91 -0.67 1.86
CA ARG A 38 -3.03 -0.04 2.57
C ARG A 38 -2.75 0.10 4.06
N ARG A 39 -2.16 -0.90 4.71
CA ARG A 39 -1.77 -0.80 6.13
C ARG A 39 -0.77 0.35 6.36
N PHE A 40 0.25 0.48 5.52
CA PHE A 40 1.22 1.56 5.64
C PHE A 40 0.60 2.94 5.43
N ASP A 41 -0.29 3.07 4.44
CA ASP A 41 -1.03 4.31 4.19
C ASP A 41 -1.87 4.71 5.40
N CYS A 42 -2.67 3.80 5.96
CA CYS A 42 -3.49 4.05 7.15
C CYS A 42 -2.63 4.52 8.33
N VAL A 43 -1.49 3.86 8.60
CA VAL A 43 -0.60 4.21 9.72
C VAL A 43 -0.01 5.62 9.56
N LEU A 44 0.25 6.07 8.33
CA LEU A 44 0.87 7.38 8.06
C LEU A 44 -0.16 8.50 7.88
N ALA A 45 -1.45 8.20 7.76
CA ALA A 45 -2.50 9.17 7.46
C ALA A 45 -2.46 10.39 8.41
N ALA A 46 -2.32 10.16 9.72
CA ALA A 46 -2.29 11.23 10.72
C ALA A 46 -1.03 12.12 10.67
N THR A 47 0.08 11.63 10.11
CA THR A 47 1.36 12.34 10.09
C THR A 47 1.82 12.77 8.70
N LYS A 48 1.06 12.45 7.65
CA LYS A 48 1.35 12.78 6.25
C LYS A 48 1.73 14.24 6.04
N ALA A 49 0.91 15.17 6.53
CA ALA A 49 1.16 16.61 6.38
C ALA A 49 2.48 17.05 7.04
N LYS A 50 2.84 16.46 8.19
CA LYS A 50 4.11 16.73 8.88
C LYS A 50 5.30 16.21 8.09
N VAL A 51 5.18 15.00 7.53
CA VAL A 51 6.22 14.39 6.68
C VAL A 51 6.46 15.22 5.43
N LEU A 52 5.40 15.67 4.74
CA LEU A 52 5.53 16.51 3.54
C LEU A 52 6.20 17.85 3.85
N ALA A 53 5.79 18.52 4.93
CA ALA A 53 6.40 19.77 5.36
C ALA A 53 7.89 19.60 5.73
N GLU A 54 8.27 18.49 6.36
CA GLU A 54 9.67 18.20 6.66
C GLU A 54 10.46 17.85 5.40
N HIS A 55 9.87 17.11 4.46
CA HIS A 55 10.48 16.78 3.18
C HIS A 55 10.81 18.05 2.40
N ASP A 56 9.87 18.99 2.29
CA ASP A 56 10.12 20.25 1.59
C ASP A 56 11.22 21.10 2.22
N ARG A 57 11.39 21.05 3.55
CA ARG A 57 12.46 21.77 4.26
C ARG A 57 13.83 21.12 4.14
N SER A 58 13.87 19.79 3.98
CA SER A 58 15.08 18.99 4.14
C SER A 58 15.60 18.35 2.84
N LYS A 59 14.77 18.21 1.79
CA LYS A 59 15.12 17.50 0.53
C LYS A 59 16.34 18.07 -0.21
N ASP A 60 16.56 19.39 -0.14
CA ASP A 60 17.69 20.04 -0.81
C ASP A 60 18.98 20.01 0.03
N LYS A 61 18.87 19.67 1.32
CA LYS A 61 19.97 19.71 2.29
C LYS A 61 20.49 18.31 2.67
N PHE A 62 19.60 17.32 2.66
CA PHE A 62 19.90 15.95 3.05
C PHE A 62 19.45 14.98 1.97
N LYS A 63 20.18 13.87 1.84
CA LYS A 63 19.85 12.78 0.89
C LYS A 63 20.03 11.44 1.58
N GLY A 64 19.43 10.41 0.99
CA GLY A 64 19.53 9.03 1.47
C GLY A 64 19.12 8.90 2.95
N GLU A 65 19.89 8.13 3.70
CA GLU A 65 19.58 7.79 5.10
C GLU A 65 19.39 8.99 6.02
N ALA A 66 20.13 10.08 5.79
CA ALA A 66 20.00 11.30 6.59
C ALA A 66 18.65 11.99 6.40
N LEU A 67 18.12 11.98 5.17
CA LEU A 67 16.77 12.49 4.88
C LEU A 67 15.73 11.53 5.47
N ASP A 68 15.88 10.23 5.24
CA ASP A 68 14.96 9.20 5.75
C ASP A 68 14.83 9.27 7.28
N ALA A 69 15.92 9.47 8.02
CA ALA A 69 15.91 9.60 9.47
C ALA A 69 15.05 10.79 9.96
N ARG A 70 15.11 11.93 9.25
CA ARG A 70 14.29 13.11 9.58
C ARG A 70 12.83 12.87 9.29
N LEU A 71 12.51 12.28 8.15
CA LEU A 71 11.13 12.01 7.74
C LEU A 71 10.49 10.93 8.62
N ASN A 72 11.26 9.92 9.03
CA ASN A 72 10.84 8.91 10.02
C ASN A 72 10.55 9.56 11.38
N LYS A 73 11.37 10.53 11.81
CA LYS A 73 11.08 11.30 13.02
C LYS A 73 9.80 12.12 12.89
N ALA A 74 9.54 12.72 11.72
CA ALA A 74 8.31 13.47 11.46
C ALA A 74 7.07 12.57 11.38
N SER A 75 7.21 11.35 10.86
CA SER A 75 6.12 10.37 10.80
C SER A 75 5.81 9.73 12.16
N GLY A 76 6.76 9.74 13.09
CA GLY A 76 6.69 9.01 14.35
C GLY A 76 6.85 7.49 14.16
N GLN A 77 7.29 7.05 12.99
CA GLN A 77 7.42 5.65 12.59
C GLN A 77 8.84 5.35 12.10
N ARG A 78 9.19 4.07 11.97
CA ARG A 78 10.47 3.63 11.36
C ARG A 78 10.45 3.67 9.82
N PHE A 79 9.48 4.38 9.27
CA PHE A 79 9.26 4.56 7.85
C PHE A 79 8.42 5.83 7.61
N HIS A 80 8.35 6.27 6.37
CA HIS A 80 7.56 7.43 5.97
C HIS A 80 7.12 7.29 4.52
N ASN A 81 6.24 8.19 4.07
CA ASN A 81 5.93 8.38 2.65
C ASN A 81 5.87 9.88 2.35
N HIS A 82 6.74 10.36 1.47
CA HIS A 82 6.84 11.76 1.06
C HIS A 82 6.19 12.04 -0.29
N SER A 83 5.46 11.08 -0.88
CA SER A 83 4.65 11.35 -2.08
C SER A 83 3.56 12.36 -1.74
N PRO A 84 3.32 13.40 -2.56
CA PRO A 84 2.22 14.33 -2.34
C PRO A 84 0.84 13.69 -2.57
N LEU A 85 0.82 12.49 -3.18
CA LEU A 85 -0.39 11.72 -3.40
C LEU A 85 -0.87 11.11 -2.08
N GLU A 86 -2.19 11.07 -1.93
CA GLU A 86 -2.89 10.25 -0.95
C GLU A 86 -3.44 9.02 -1.66
N PHE A 87 -3.53 7.89 -0.96
CA PHE A 87 -4.03 6.67 -1.57
C PHE A 87 -5.47 6.82 -2.12
N GLU A 88 -6.31 7.60 -1.44
CA GLU A 88 -7.65 7.96 -1.92
C GLU A 88 -7.62 8.82 -3.19
N LYS A 89 -6.62 9.69 -3.34
CA LYS A 89 -6.47 10.58 -4.51
C LYS A 89 -6.02 9.83 -5.77
N LEU A 90 -5.54 8.59 -5.64
CA LEU A 90 -5.25 7.72 -6.78
C LEU A 90 -6.51 7.46 -7.64
N LYS A 91 -7.71 7.58 -7.06
CA LYS A 91 -8.99 7.44 -7.78
C LYS A 91 -9.32 8.64 -8.69
N GLY A 92 -8.66 9.78 -8.51
CA GLY A 92 -8.99 11.03 -9.19
C GLY A 92 -8.58 11.11 -10.65
N ASP A 93 -7.67 10.24 -11.10
CA ASP A 93 -7.20 10.16 -12.48
C ASP A 93 -7.00 8.70 -12.88
N PRO A 94 -8.09 8.03 -13.35
CA PRO A 94 -8.07 6.61 -13.69
C PRO A 94 -7.08 6.25 -14.80
N ASP A 95 -6.90 7.15 -15.78
CA ASP A 95 -6.04 6.91 -16.95
C ASP A 95 -4.56 6.83 -16.53
N GLN A 96 -4.17 7.60 -15.51
CA GLN A 96 -2.80 7.68 -15.01
C GLN A 96 -2.59 6.88 -13.71
N ILE A 97 -3.54 6.02 -13.32
CA ILE A 97 -3.50 5.34 -12.02
C ILE A 97 -2.25 4.49 -11.83
N ALA A 98 -1.74 3.84 -12.87
CA ALA A 98 -0.50 3.08 -12.80
C ALA A 98 0.70 3.96 -12.46
N GLN A 99 0.86 5.09 -13.15
CA GLN A 99 1.93 6.05 -12.90
C GLN A 99 1.81 6.64 -11.49
N HIS A 100 0.59 6.99 -11.05
CA HIS A 100 0.33 7.51 -9.73
C HIS A 100 0.64 6.50 -8.63
N LEU A 101 0.24 5.24 -8.79
CA LEU A 101 0.51 4.18 -7.81
C LEU A 101 2.01 3.88 -7.71
N VAL A 102 2.71 3.78 -8.85
CA VAL A 102 4.17 3.60 -8.87
C VAL A 102 4.87 4.79 -8.20
N SER A 103 4.47 6.02 -8.51
CA SER A 103 5.02 7.23 -7.87
C SER A 103 4.75 7.26 -6.36
N TYR A 104 3.55 6.85 -5.93
CA TYR A 104 3.19 6.75 -4.52
C TYR A 104 4.08 5.74 -3.79
N ILE A 105 4.31 4.56 -4.38
CA ILE A 105 5.20 3.53 -3.83
C ILE A 105 6.65 4.03 -3.76
N LYS A 106 7.13 4.73 -4.80
CA LYS A 106 8.47 5.34 -4.84
C LYS A 106 8.67 6.46 -3.81
N GLY A 107 7.59 7.02 -3.27
CA GLY A 107 7.63 8.00 -2.19
C GLY A 107 7.88 7.41 -0.80
N PHE A 108 7.91 6.08 -0.63
CA PHE A 108 8.23 5.45 0.65
C PHE A 108 9.74 5.49 0.99
N SER A 109 10.04 5.37 2.29
CA SER A 109 11.41 5.14 2.78
C SER A 109 12.05 3.91 2.15
N ALA A 110 13.39 3.88 2.09
CA ALA A 110 14.13 2.84 1.36
C ALA A 110 13.81 1.41 1.81
N ASN A 111 13.60 1.20 3.12
CA ASN A 111 13.22 -0.11 3.68
C ASN A 111 11.85 -0.61 3.18
N VAL A 112 10.86 0.29 3.05
CA VAL A 112 9.53 -0.08 2.58
C VAL A 112 9.51 -0.25 1.06
N ARG A 113 10.24 0.59 0.31
CA ARG A 113 10.42 0.39 -1.14
C ARG A 113 11.00 -0.98 -1.45
N ARG A 114 12.01 -1.42 -0.70
CA ARG A 114 12.59 -2.75 -0.86
C ARG A 114 11.58 -3.88 -0.65
N ILE A 115 10.63 -3.74 0.28
CA ILE A 115 9.55 -4.72 0.46
C ILE A 115 8.72 -4.82 -0.83
N PHE A 116 8.35 -3.70 -1.43
CA PHE A 116 7.58 -3.66 -2.67
C PHE A 116 8.36 -4.15 -3.90
N GLU A 117 9.68 -3.93 -3.92
CA GLU A 117 10.59 -4.51 -4.92
C GLU A 117 10.59 -6.05 -4.82
N TYR A 118 10.64 -6.63 -3.62
CA TYR A 118 10.55 -8.09 -3.44
C TYR A 118 9.21 -8.68 -3.88
N PHE A 119 8.12 -7.92 -3.76
CA PHE A 119 6.82 -8.31 -4.30
C PHE A 119 6.71 -8.12 -5.82
N GLU A 120 7.71 -7.52 -6.47
CA GLU A 120 7.68 -7.18 -7.90
C GLU A 120 6.43 -6.36 -8.28
N VAL A 121 5.97 -5.47 -7.38
CA VAL A 121 4.66 -4.82 -7.50
C VAL A 121 4.51 -3.99 -8.77
N GLU A 122 5.60 -3.41 -9.30
CA GLU A 122 5.56 -2.66 -10.57
C GLU A 122 5.13 -3.56 -11.75
N ASN A 123 5.57 -4.83 -11.78
CA ASN A 123 5.15 -5.79 -12.80
C ASN A 123 3.66 -6.11 -12.69
N GLU A 124 3.15 -6.25 -11.46
CA GLU A 124 1.75 -6.55 -11.21
C GLU A 124 0.84 -5.36 -11.48
N ILE A 125 1.31 -4.13 -11.26
CA ILE A 125 0.62 -2.90 -11.67
C ILE A 125 0.43 -2.88 -13.19
N GLU A 126 1.49 -3.15 -13.94
CA GLU A 126 1.43 -3.17 -15.41
C GLU A 126 0.50 -4.26 -15.94
N LYS A 127 0.58 -5.47 -15.39
CA LYS A 127 -0.29 -6.57 -15.77
C LYS A 127 -1.77 -6.27 -15.47
N MET A 128 -2.08 -5.69 -14.31
CA MET A 128 -3.45 -5.26 -13.99
C MET A 128 -3.93 -4.11 -14.89
N ARG A 129 -3.03 -3.21 -15.31
CA ARG A 129 -3.32 -2.13 -16.25
C ARG A 129 -3.70 -2.69 -17.62
N GLU A 130 -2.89 -3.59 -18.17
CA GLU A 130 -3.15 -4.24 -19.46
C GLU A 130 -4.46 -5.03 -19.46
N ALA A 131 -4.81 -5.62 -18.32
CA ALA A 131 -6.07 -6.34 -18.13
C ALA A 131 -7.27 -5.42 -17.80
N ASN A 132 -7.09 -4.09 -17.75
CA ASN A 132 -8.12 -3.09 -17.41
C ASN A 132 -8.79 -3.30 -16.03
N ILE A 133 -8.08 -3.87 -15.06
CA ILE A 133 -8.59 -4.13 -13.71
C ILE A 133 -7.90 -3.31 -12.61
N LEU A 134 -6.78 -2.65 -12.91
CA LEU A 134 -5.98 -1.92 -11.93
C LEU A 134 -6.81 -0.89 -11.15
N TYR A 135 -7.59 -0.06 -11.84
CA TYR A 135 -8.44 0.95 -11.19
C TYR A 135 -9.43 0.33 -10.21
N LEU A 136 -10.08 -0.78 -10.60
CA LEU A 136 -11.07 -1.46 -9.76
C LEU A 136 -10.42 -2.03 -8.50
N VAL A 137 -9.26 -2.67 -8.63
CA VAL A 137 -8.52 -3.24 -7.50
C VAL A 137 -8.10 -2.13 -6.54
N VAL A 138 -7.44 -1.08 -7.02
CA VAL A 138 -7.00 0.05 -6.17
C VAL A 138 -8.19 0.72 -5.50
N SER A 139 -9.27 0.99 -6.24
CA SER A 139 -10.48 1.61 -5.70
C SER A 139 -11.09 0.79 -4.57
N LYS A 140 -11.13 -0.54 -4.69
CA LYS A 140 -11.64 -1.41 -3.63
C LYS A 140 -10.73 -1.43 -2.40
N PHE A 141 -9.42 -1.37 -2.59
CA PHE A 141 -8.48 -1.29 -1.47
C PHE A 141 -8.55 0.03 -0.70
N CYS A 142 -8.94 1.14 -1.34
CA CYS A 142 -9.24 2.39 -0.63
C CYS A 142 -10.35 2.21 0.41
N ASP A 143 -11.34 1.36 0.14
CA ASP A 143 -12.47 1.13 1.06
C ASP A 143 -12.11 0.20 2.24
N VAL A 144 -10.90 -0.39 2.25
CA VAL A 144 -10.44 -1.28 3.32
C VAL A 144 -9.75 -0.46 4.42
N ASP A 145 -10.42 -0.27 5.55
CA ASP A 145 -9.85 0.41 6.72
C ASP A 145 -8.98 -0.54 7.55
N LEU A 146 -7.67 -0.50 7.28
CA LEU A 146 -6.65 -1.24 8.04
C LEU A 146 -5.92 -0.33 9.03
N HIS A 147 -6.57 0.72 9.58
CA HIS A 147 -5.96 1.55 10.61
C HIS A 147 -5.72 0.75 11.91
N PRO A 148 -4.62 0.98 12.67
CA PRO A 148 -4.36 0.30 13.94
C PRO A 148 -5.51 0.34 14.96
N ASP A 149 -6.29 1.41 14.95
CA ASP A 149 -7.46 1.58 15.83
C ASP A 149 -8.63 0.65 15.47
N ARG A 150 -8.71 0.22 14.20
CA ARG A 150 -9.71 -0.75 13.72
C ARG A 150 -9.18 -2.17 13.70
N VAL A 151 -7.94 -2.32 13.23
CA VAL A 151 -7.23 -3.59 13.11
C VAL A 151 -5.95 -3.50 13.94
N PRO A 152 -5.98 -3.92 15.22
CA PRO A 152 -4.80 -3.97 16.06
C PRO A 152 -3.68 -4.81 15.42
N ASN A 153 -2.42 -4.58 15.81
CA ASN A 153 -1.28 -5.27 15.21
C ASN A 153 -1.36 -6.80 15.28
N GLU A 154 -1.89 -7.35 16.37
CA GLU A 154 -2.13 -8.79 16.51
C GLU A 154 -3.12 -9.31 15.46
N GLN A 155 -4.25 -8.62 15.27
CA GLN A 155 -5.23 -8.95 14.24
C GLN A 155 -4.67 -8.78 12.83
N MET A 156 -3.78 -7.80 12.63
CA MET A 156 -3.10 -7.62 11.34
C MET A 156 -2.21 -8.82 11.01
N GLY A 157 -1.52 -9.38 12.01
CA GLY A 157 -0.73 -10.60 11.84
C GLY A 157 -1.60 -11.79 11.44
N LEU A 158 -2.70 -12.02 12.17
CA LEU A 158 -3.67 -13.08 11.86
C LEU A 158 -4.30 -12.90 10.47
N LEU A 159 -4.60 -11.66 10.07
CA LEU A 159 -5.11 -11.34 8.74
C LEU A 159 -4.12 -11.77 7.66
N PHE A 160 -2.83 -11.40 7.79
CA PHE A 160 -1.80 -11.80 6.82
C PHE A 160 -1.61 -13.31 6.75
N GLU A 161 -1.57 -14.00 7.90
CA GLU A 161 -1.47 -15.45 7.95
C GLU A 161 -2.64 -16.12 7.23
N ASN A 162 -3.86 -15.62 7.46
CA ASN A 162 -5.06 -16.12 6.80
C ASN A 162 -4.99 -15.94 5.27
N LEU A 163 -4.54 -14.77 4.80
CA LEU A 163 -4.37 -14.51 3.36
C LEU A 163 -3.34 -15.47 2.74
N ILE A 164 -2.17 -15.63 3.36
CA ILE A 164 -1.14 -16.56 2.87
C ILE A 164 -1.69 -17.99 2.80
N ARG A 165 -2.43 -18.45 3.81
CA ARG A 165 -3.03 -19.78 3.84
C ARG A 165 -4.09 -19.97 2.75
N ARG A 166 -4.81 -18.92 2.34
CA ARG A 166 -5.87 -19.01 1.32
C ARG A 166 -5.35 -19.00 -0.12
N PHE A 167 -4.20 -18.38 -0.36
CA PHE A 167 -3.62 -18.28 -1.71
C PHE A 167 -2.58 -19.35 -2.02
N ASN A 168 -2.04 -20.04 -1.00
CA ASN A 168 -1.34 -21.33 -1.14
C ASN A 168 -2.31 -22.46 -1.52
#